data_AF-A0A336MWL7-F1
#
_entry.id   AF-A0A336MWL7-F1
#
_cell.length_a   1.000
_cell.length_b   1.000
_cell.length_c   1.000
_cell.angle_alpha   90.00
_cell.angle_beta   90.00
_cell.angle_gamma   90.00
#
_symmetry.space_group_name_H-M   'P 1'
#
loop_
_entity.id
_entity.type
_entity.pdbx_description
1 polymer ?
#
loop_
_entity_poly.entity_id
_entity_poly.type
_entity_poly.pdbx_seq_one_letter_code
_entity_poly.pdbx_strand_id
1 'polypeptide(L)'
;MFWDSALIIRGVIRYVARIRIHPSYNPSVSNNFDVAVLTLSSPLVFSTKIRSIGLLSSRPAAGTNSVVSGWGSTSMGGTVQTGGPLTANGGLAGVVSFGYGCALAGYAGVYASVPELRSWILAN
;
A
#
# COMPACT_ATOMS: atom_id res chain seq x y z
N MET A 1 14.97 19.04 -8.16
CA MET A 1 13.88 18.19 -8.65
C MET A 1 14.49 17.21 -9.65
N PHE A 2 15.01 16.09 -9.13
CA PHE A 2 15.79 15.12 -9.91
C PHE A 2 14.88 13.94 -10.25
N TRP A 3 14.21 14.01 -11.39
CA TRP A 3 13.62 12.82 -12.02
C TRP A 3 14.63 12.34 -13.05
N ASP A 4 15.38 11.30 -12.70
CA ASP A 4 16.25 10.63 -13.66
C ASP A 4 15.39 10.06 -14.81
N SER A 5 15.66 10.53 -16.02
CA SER A 5 14.94 10.19 -17.25
C SER A 5 15.10 8.71 -17.63
N ALA A 6 16.03 7.99 -16.99
CA ALA A 6 16.30 6.57 -17.23
C ALA A 6 15.21 5.62 -16.70
N LEU A 7 14.44 6.00 -15.67
CA LEU A 7 13.40 5.12 -15.09
C LEU A 7 12.08 5.15 -15.88
N ILE A 8 11.82 6.24 -16.62
CA ILE A 8 10.57 6.44 -17.37
C ILE A 8 10.50 5.53 -18.61
N ILE A 9 11.64 5.08 -19.13
CA ILE A 9 11.73 4.37 -20.41
C ILE A 9 11.20 2.92 -20.35
N ARG A 10 10.97 2.36 -19.15
CA ARG A 10 10.48 0.96 -18.96
C ARG A 10 9.14 0.84 -18.24
N GLY A 11 8.60 1.94 -17.71
CA GLY A 11 7.35 1.98 -16.95
C GLY A 11 6.16 2.43 -17.78
N VAL A 12 4.96 2.37 -17.18
CA VAL A 12 3.73 2.93 -17.75
C VAL A 12 3.27 4.07 -16.86
N ILE A 13 3.22 5.29 -17.40
CA ILE A 13 2.68 6.46 -16.69
C ILE A 13 1.17 6.52 -16.91
N ARG A 14 0.41 6.74 -15.83
CA ARG A 14 -1.02 7.02 -15.82
C ARG A 14 -1.32 8.17 -14.88
N TYR A 15 -2.20 9.07 -15.30
CA TYR A 15 -2.68 10.13 -14.45
C TYR A 15 -3.79 9.61 -13.53
N VAL A 16 -3.91 10.21 -12.35
CA VAL A 16 -5.00 9.94 -11.42
C VAL A 16 -6.17 10.85 -11.78
N ALA A 17 -7.32 10.25 -12.07
CA ALA A 17 -8.57 10.98 -12.31
C ALA A 17 -9.34 11.28 -11.02
N ARG A 18 -9.18 10.43 -9.99
CA ARG A 18 -9.88 10.59 -8.71
C ARG A 18 -9.09 10.01 -7.56
N ILE A 19 -9.15 10.71 -6.43
CA ILE A 19 -8.64 10.24 -5.14
C ILE A 19 -9.84 10.16 -4.20
N ARG A 20 -10.10 8.98 -3.63
CA ARG A 20 -11.10 8.79 -2.57
C ARG A 20 -10.38 8.30 -1.32
N ILE A 21 -10.22 9.18 -0.34
CA ILE A 21 -9.69 8.83 0.98
C ILE A 21 -10.83 8.24 1.80
N HIS A 22 -10.54 7.25 2.66
CA HIS A 22 -11.57 6.70 3.54
C HIS A 22 -12.19 7.82 4.40
N PRO A 23 -13.54 7.97 4.44
CA PRO A 23 -14.18 9.13 5.07
C PRO A 23 -13.94 9.21 6.59
N SER A 24 -13.66 8.07 7.23
CA SER A 24 -13.34 7.99 8.66
C SER A 24 -11.85 8.18 8.98
N TYR A 25 -10.99 8.38 7.97
CA TYR A 25 -9.57 8.67 8.21
C TYR A 25 -9.42 10.07 8.79
N ASN A 26 -8.84 10.16 9.99
CA ASN A 26 -8.57 11.44 10.64
C ASN A 26 -7.20 11.39 11.36
N PRO A 27 -6.12 11.82 10.69
CA PRO A 27 -4.77 11.74 11.23
C PRO A 27 -4.55 12.63 12.46
N SER A 28 -5.43 13.60 12.72
CA SER A 28 -5.39 14.41 13.93
C SER A 28 -5.85 13.66 15.19
N VAL A 29 -6.50 12.51 15.02
CA VAL A 29 -7.02 11.67 16.12
C VAL A 29 -6.35 10.30 16.16
N SER A 30 -6.22 9.64 15.01
CA SER A 30 -5.60 8.31 14.91
C SER A 30 -5.23 7.96 13.47
N ASN A 31 -4.38 6.94 13.30
CA ASN A 31 -4.08 6.35 11.98
C ASN A 31 -5.11 5.29 11.54
N ASN A 32 -6.31 5.27 12.13
CA ASN A 32 -7.35 4.33 11.73
C ASN A 32 -7.87 4.67 10.33
N PHE A 33 -8.17 3.64 9.53
CA PHE A 33 -8.67 3.79 8.16
C PHE A 33 -7.69 4.48 7.19
N ASP A 34 -6.39 4.36 7.42
CA ASP A 34 -5.34 4.91 6.55
C ASP A 34 -5.26 4.17 5.20
N VAL A 35 -6.24 4.43 4.33
CA VAL A 35 -6.36 3.89 2.98
C VAL A 35 -7.01 4.92 2.06
N ALA A 36 -6.63 4.88 0.79
CA ALA A 36 -7.30 5.61 -0.29
C ALA A 36 -7.40 4.75 -1.55
N VAL A 37 -8.45 4.98 -2.33
CA VAL A 37 -8.60 4.41 -3.69
C VAL A 37 -8.26 5.49 -4.71
N LEU A 38 -7.36 5.15 -5.63
CA LEU A 38 -6.95 6.01 -6.75
C LEU A 38 -7.56 5.45 -8.04
N THR A 39 -8.44 6.22 -8.68
CA THR A 39 -8.98 5.87 -10.00
C THR A 39 -8.09 6.47 -11.07
N LEU A 40 -7.59 5.64 -11.98
CA LEU A 40 -6.76 6.07 -13.10
C LEU A 40 -7.60 6.75 -14.19
N SER A 41 -7.04 7.74 -14.89
CA SER A 41 -7.71 8.44 -16.00
C SER A 41 -7.89 7.57 -17.24
N SER A 42 -7.08 6.52 -17.38
CA SER A 42 -7.26 5.48 -18.37
C SER A 42 -6.85 4.12 -17.80
N PRO A 43 -7.50 3.02 -18.21
CA PRO A 43 -7.14 1.69 -17.75
C PRO A 43 -5.67 1.32 -18.04
N LEU A 44 -5.12 0.45 -17.20
CA LEU A 44 -3.85 -0.22 -17.47
C LEU A 44 -4.08 -1.40 -18.42
N VAL A 45 -3.13 -1.63 -19.32
CA VAL A 45 -3.08 -2.85 -20.13
C VAL A 45 -2.31 -3.90 -19.35
N PHE A 46 -2.96 -5.01 -19.02
CA PHE A 46 -2.32 -6.09 -18.27
C PHE A 46 -1.34 -6.87 -19.14
N SER A 47 -0.27 -7.32 -18.51
CA SER A 47 0.83 -8.05 -19.13
C SER A 47 1.52 -8.95 -18.11
N THR A 48 2.63 -9.58 -18.49
CA THR A 48 3.47 -10.33 -17.54
C THR A 48 4.07 -9.45 -16.45
N LYS A 49 4.24 -8.14 -16.70
CA LYS A 49 4.84 -7.17 -15.77
C LYS A 49 3.82 -6.33 -15.00
N ILE A 50 2.60 -6.20 -15.51
CA ILE A 50 1.53 -5.40 -14.90
C ILE A 50 0.32 -6.30 -14.68
N ARG A 51 0.01 -6.60 -13.42
CA ARG A 51 -1.15 -7.39 -13.02
C ARG A 51 -1.79 -6.79 -11.77
N SER A 52 -3.09 -6.99 -11.63
CA SER A 52 -3.78 -6.73 -10.38
C SER A 52 -3.46 -7.82 -9.34
N ILE A 53 -3.67 -7.49 -8.08
CA ILE A 53 -3.65 -8.44 -6.97
C ILE A 53 -5.04 -8.50 -6.35
N GLY A 54 -5.50 -9.70 -5.98
CA GLY A 54 -6.78 -9.88 -5.32
C GLY A 54 -6.76 -9.35 -3.88
N LEU A 55 -7.87 -8.78 -3.41
CA LEU A 55 -8.02 -8.37 -2.01
C LEU A 55 -8.37 -9.59 -1.15
N LEU A 56 -7.63 -9.81 -0.05
CA LEU A 56 -8.01 -10.84 0.90
C LEU A 56 -9.37 -10.54 1.53
N SER A 57 -10.18 -11.57 1.74
CA SER A 57 -11.50 -11.48 2.36
C SER A 57 -11.50 -11.67 3.88
N SER A 58 -10.41 -12.20 4.44
CA SER A 58 -10.23 -12.42 5.87
C SER A 58 -8.81 -12.11 6.30
N ARG A 59 -8.61 -11.81 7.59
CA ARG A 59 -7.27 -11.57 8.13
C ARG A 59 -6.43 -12.83 8.06
N PRO A 60 -5.17 -12.75 7.58
CA PRO A 60 -4.20 -13.82 7.76
C PRO A 60 -4.03 -14.17 9.23
N ALA A 61 -3.83 -15.46 9.54
CA ALA A 61 -3.53 -15.90 10.90
C ALA A 61 -2.18 -15.32 11.38
N ALA A 62 -2.04 -15.09 12.69
CA ALA A 62 -0.76 -14.69 13.26
C ALA A 62 0.34 -15.72 12.91
N GLY A 63 1.54 -15.22 12.58
CA GLY A 63 2.64 -16.06 12.10
C GLY A 63 2.60 -16.39 10.60
N THR A 64 1.59 -15.92 9.85
CA THR A 64 1.56 -16.11 8.39
C THR A 64 2.70 -15.35 7.72
N ASN A 65 3.49 -16.06 6.91
CA ASN A 65 4.53 -15.44 6.08
C ASN A 65 3.91 -14.42 5.11
N SER A 66 4.49 -13.23 5.11
CA SER A 66 4.00 -12.10 4.33
C SER A 66 5.17 -11.39 3.63
N VAL A 67 4.88 -10.74 2.51
CA VAL A 67 5.85 -9.96 1.73
C VAL A 67 5.42 -8.50 1.70
N VAL A 68 6.33 -7.61 2.10
CA VAL A 68 6.23 -6.17 1.93
C VAL A 68 7.27 -5.74 0.91
N SER A 69 6.89 -4.87 -0.02
CA SER A 69 7.79 -4.39 -1.07
C SER A 69 7.70 -2.88 -1.22
N GLY A 70 8.82 -2.25 -1.56
CA GLY A 70 8.90 -0.81 -1.55
C GLY A 70 10.26 -0.25 -1.98
N TRP A 71 10.30 1.08 -2.17
CA TRP A 71 11.50 1.87 -2.45
C TRP A 71 11.84 2.86 -1.31
N GLY A 72 11.34 2.60 -0.10
CA GLY A 72 11.64 3.39 1.10
C GLY A 72 13.09 3.29 1.57
N SER A 73 13.42 4.01 2.65
CA SER A 73 14.77 3.97 3.22
C SER A 73 15.15 2.55 3.66
N THR A 74 16.38 2.14 3.32
CA THR A 74 16.95 0.85 3.77
C THR A 74 17.74 0.98 5.07
N SER A 75 17.90 2.19 5.58
CA SER A 75 18.62 2.46 6.83
C SER A 75 17.69 2.33 8.03
N MET A 76 18.20 1.76 9.12
CA MET A 76 17.52 1.76 10.42
C MET A 76 17.22 3.20 10.87
N GLY A 77 16.03 3.45 11.40
CA GLY A 77 15.58 4.78 11.77
C GLY A 77 15.30 5.73 10.59
N GLY A 78 15.47 5.27 9.36
CA GLY A 78 15.12 6.02 8.15
C GLY A 78 13.62 6.17 7.96
N THR A 79 13.23 7.05 7.03
CA THR A 79 11.83 7.33 6.72
C THR A 79 11.11 6.08 6.22
N VAL A 80 9.98 5.75 6.85
CA VAL A 80 9.08 4.67 6.42
C VAL A 80 8.41 5.04 5.10
N GLN A 81 8.37 4.12 4.14
CA GLN A 81 7.50 4.26 2.98
C GLN A 81 6.08 3.89 3.35
N THR A 82 5.12 4.75 3.02
CA THR A 82 3.69 4.50 3.20
C THR A 82 3.01 4.13 1.88
N GLY A 83 1.83 3.51 1.96
CA GLY A 83 1.01 3.19 0.78
C GLY A 83 1.43 1.95 -0.02
N GLY A 84 2.55 1.32 0.32
CA GLY A 84 3.01 0.08 -0.32
C GLY A 84 2.20 -1.17 0.07
N PRO A 85 2.30 -2.28 -0.68
CA PRO A 85 1.54 -3.49 -0.40
C PRO A 85 2.19 -4.35 0.69
N LEU A 86 1.35 -4.88 1.59
CA LEU A 86 1.61 -6.08 2.37
C LEU A 86 0.79 -7.22 1.76
N THR A 87 1.47 -8.27 1.31
CA THR A 87 0.83 -9.43 0.66
C THR A 87 1.01 -10.69 1.50
N ALA A 88 -0.03 -11.53 1.53
CA ALA A 88 -0.03 -12.82 2.22
C ALA A 88 -0.95 -13.78 1.47
N ASN A 89 -0.65 -15.08 1.45
CA ASN A 89 -1.47 -16.12 0.80
C ASN A 89 -1.89 -15.77 -0.65
N GLY A 90 -1.03 -15.07 -1.40
CA GLY A 90 -1.30 -14.65 -2.78
C GLY A 90 -2.24 -13.46 -2.96
N GLY A 91 -2.71 -12.82 -1.88
CA GLY A 91 -3.57 -11.65 -1.92
C GLY A 91 -3.01 -10.44 -1.15
N LEU A 92 -3.64 -9.29 -1.36
CA LEU A 92 -3.34 -8.05 -0.64
C LEU A 92 -3.97 -8.12 0.74
N ALA A 93 -3.11 -8.15 1.77
CA ALA A 93 -3.49 -8.26 3.18
C ALA A 93 -3.54 -6.90 3.87
N GLY A 94 -2.69 -5.96 3.45
CA GLY A 94 -2.66 -4.62 4.03
C GLY A 94 -1.93 -3.60 3.18
N VAL A 95 -2.01 -2.35 3.65
CA VAL A 95 -1.29 -1.21 3.09
C VAL A 95 -0.36 -0.67 4.17
N VAL A 96 0.91 -0.39 3.83
CA VAL A 96 1.87 0.17 4.80
C VAL A 96 1.38 1.51 5.31
N SER A 97 1.22 1.65 6.63
CA SER A 97 0.68 2.86 7.26
C SER A 97 1.75 3.58 8.09
N PHE A 98 2.14 3.04 9.24
CA PHE A 98 3.12 3.68 10.12
C PHE A 98 3.96 2.67 10.92
N GLY A 99 4.90 3.19 11.72
CA GLY A 99 5.67 2.43 12.70
C GLY A 99 6.39 3.38 13.65
N TYR A 100 6.76 2.89 14.83
CA TYR A 100 7.62 3.65 15.74
C TYR A 100 9.08 3.44 15.34
N GLY A 101 9.58 4.36 14.51
CA GLY A 101 10.88 4.19 13.84
C GLY A 101 10.86 3.08 12.78
N CYS A 102 12.01 2.87 12.16
CA CYS A 102 12.21 1.80 11.18
C CYS A 102 13.21 0.78 11.73
N ALA A 103 12.82 -0.50 11.74
CA ALA A 103 13.62 -1.64 12.20
C ALA A 103 14.10 -1.57 13.66
N LEU A 104 13.35 -0.90 14.54
CA LEU A 104 13.65 -0.88 15.97
C LEU A 104 13.15 -2.17 16.64
N ALA A 105 14.01 -2.78 17.46
CA ALA A 105 13.66 -3.99 18.20
C ALA A 105 12.45 -3.75 19.12
N GLY A 106 11.48 -4.67 19.10
CA GLY A 106 10.24 -4.56 19.86
C GLY A 106 9.13 -3.71 19.21
N TYR A 107 9.42 -3.01 18.11
CA TYR A 107 8.44 -2.17 17.40
C TYR A 107 8.18 -2.70 15.99
N ALA A 108 7.02 -3.34 15.81
CA ALA A 108 6.57 -3.81 14.51
C ALA A 108 6.04 -2.67 13.64
N GLY A 109 6.11 -2.84 12.32
CA GLY A 109 5.37 -2.01 11.38
C GLY A 109 3.86 -2.23 11.51
N VAL A 110 3.08 -1.18 11.27
CA VAL A 110 1.62 -1.17 11.34
C VAL A 110 1.04 -0.92 9.95
N TYR A 111 0.02 -1.72 9.61
CA TYR A 111 -0.58 -1.76 8.28
C TYR A 111 -2.09 -1.57 8.38
N ALA A 112 -2.66 -0.79 7.45
CA ALA A 112 -4.11 -0.72 7.30
C ALA A 112 -4.64 -2.06 6.78
N SER A 113 -5.60 -2.66 7.50
CA SER A 113 -6.11 -3.99 7.20
C SER A 113 -7.05 -3.98 5.99
N VAL A 114 -6.59 -4.51 4.87
CA VAL A 114 -7.39 -4.62 3.63
C VAL A 114 -8.64 -5.50 3.79
N PRO A 115 -8.64 -6.66 4.46
CA PRO A 115 -9.86 -7.47 4.58
C PRO A 115 -10.98 -6.74 5.37
N GLU A 116 -10.62 -5.90 6.34
CA GLU A 116 -11.60 -5.10 7.11
C GLU A 116 -12.18 -3.96 6.29
N LEU A 117 -11.37 -3.39 5.40
CA LEU A 117 -11.74 -2.25 4.56
C LEU A 117 -12.29 -2.70 3.19
N ARG A 118 -12.35 -4.02 2.94
CA ARG A 118 -12.61 -4.61 1.63
C ARG A 118 -13.91 -4.13 1.01
N SER A 119 -14.99 -4.08 1.79
CA SER A 119 -16.31 -3.65 1.31
C SER A 119 -16.28 -2.19 0.85
N TRP A 120 -15.59 -1.32 1.60
CA TRP A 120 -15.41 0.07 1.21
C TRP A 120 -14.52 0.17 -0.04
N ILE A 121 -13.40 -0.54 -0.10
CA ILE A 121 -12.48 -0.53 -1.26
C ILE A 121 -13.23 -0.95 -2.54
N LEU A 122 -14.06 -1.99 -2.50
CA LEU A 122 -14.80 -2.47 -3.67
C LEU A 122 -15.95 -1.55 -4.11
N ALA A 123 -16.43 -0.68 -3.22
CA ALA A 123 -17.49 0.28 -3.53
C ALA A 123 -16.98 1.61 -4.12
N ASN A 124 -15.67 1.75 -4.32
CA ASN A 124 -15.00 2.99 -4.72
C ASN A 124 -14.06 2.78 -5.90
#